data_AF-A0A7U4P716-F1
#
_entry.id   AF-A0A7U4P716-F1
#
_cell.length_a   1.000
_cell.length_b   1.000
_cell.length_c   1.000
_cell.angle_alpha   90.00
_cell.angle_beta   90.00
_cell.angle_gamma   90.00
#
_symmetry.space_group_name_H-M   'P 1'
#
loop_
_entity.id
_entity.type
_entity.pdbx_description
1 polymer ?
#
loop_
_entity_poly.entity_id
_entity_poly.type
_entity_poly.pdbx_seq_one_letter_code
_entity_poly.pdbx_strand_id
1 'polypeptide(L)' 'MHKPFSSPLDAAMINVERLSALAGLLAIEDVVSAFANLSPLAQVALFGTFESGLVEVRTALLQMAKNGDGRSISAPF' A
#
# COMPACT_ATOMS: atom_id res chain seq x y z
N MET A 1 26.80 -8.34 -1.82
CA MET A 1 26.38 -6.92 -1.91
C MET A 1 24.89 -6.87 -1.56
N HIS A 2 24.56 -6.96 -0.26
CA HIS A 2 23.18 -6.89 0.21
C HIS A 2 22.82 -5.41 0.34
N LYS A 3 21.98 -4.89 -0.58
CA LYS A 3 21.43 -3.54 -0.46
C LYS A 3 20.50 -3.55 0.76
N PRO A 4 20.85 -2.87 1.86
CA PRO A 4 20.04 -2.94 3.05
C PRO A 4 18.95 -1.87 2.95
N PHE A 5 17.73 -2.30 3.27
CA PHE A 5 16.54 -1.48 3.52
C PHE A 5 15.89 -0.86 2.28
N SER A 6 14.88 -1.56 1.76
CA SER A 6 13.74 -0.94 1.06
C SER A 6 13.22 0.16 1.99
N SER A 7 13.29 1.42 1.56
CA SER A 7 12.78 2.53 2.36
C SER A 7 11.28 2.32 2.63
N PRO A 8 10.70 2.89 3.71
CA PRO A 8 9.26 2.82 3.94
C PRO A 8 8.42 3.27 2.72
N LEU A 9 8.99 4.16 1.90
CA LEU A 9 8.42 4.60 0.62
C LEU A 9 8.50 3.50 -0.46
N ASP A 10 9.62 2.81 -0.60
CA ASP A 10 9.75 1.70 -1.56
C ASP A 10 8.77 0.57 -1.22
N ALA A 11 8.60 0.24 0.06
CA ALA A 11 7.62 -0.73 0.52
C ALA A 11 6.18 -0.26 0.25
N ALA A 12 5.89 1.03 0.48
CA ALA A 12 4.59 1.62 0.17
C ALA A 12 4.30 1.62 -1.34
N MET A 13 5.29 1.92 -2.20
CA MET A 13 5.14 1.85 -3.65
C MET A 13 4.80 0.43 -4.10
N ILE A 14 5.51 -0.58 -3.60
CA ILE A 14 5.21 -1.99 -3.88
C ILE A 14 3.78 -2.33 -3.45
N ASN A 15 3.35 -1.86 -2.28
CA ASN A 15 1.98 -2.08 -1.82
C ASN A 15 0.95 -1.38 -2.72
N VAL A 16 1.19 -0.14 -3.15
CA VAL A 16 0.31 0.56 -4.12
C VAL A 16 0.21 -0.22 -5.44
N GLU A 17 1.32 -0.71 -5.99
CA GLU A 17 1.32 -1.52 -7.21
C GLU A 17 0.49 -2.80 -7.05
N ARG A 18 0.66 -3.51 -5.92
CA ARG A 18 -0.10 -4.74 -5.62
C ARG A 18 -1.59 -4.47 -5.46
N LEU A 19 -1.95 -3.41 -4.75
CA LEU A 19 -3.35 -3.00 -4.57
C LEU A 19 -3.97 -2.60 -5.92
N SER A 20 -3.22 -1.88 -6.77
CA SER A 20 -3.67 -1.49 -8.10
C SER A 20 -3.87 -2.70 -9.01
N ALA A 21 -2.95 -3.68 -8.98
CA ALA A 21 -3.09 -4.91 -9.76
C ALA A 21 -4.32 -5.71 -9.32
N LEU A 22 -4.55 -5.83 -8.02
CA LEU A 22 -5.69 -6.55 -7.48
C LEU A 22 -7.02 -5.83 -7.76
N ALA A 23 -7.05 -4.51 -7.71
CA ALA A 23 -8.21 -3.71 -8.14
C ALA A 23 -8.49 -3.91 -9.64
N GLY A 24 -7.46 -3.98 -10.47
CA GLY A 24 -7.58 -4.30 -11.90
C GLY A 24 -8.15 -5.70 -12.14
N LEU A 25 -7.72 -6.70 -11.35
CA LEU A 25 -8.30 -8.05 -11.41
C LEU A 25 -9.79 -8.05 -11.00
N LEU A 26 -10.15 -7.33 -9.94
CA LEU A 26 -11.55 -7.19 -9.50
C LEU A 26 -12.41 -6.32 -10.44
N ALA A 27 -11.83 -5.66 -11.44
CA ALA A 27 -12.59 -4.99 -12.49
C ALA A 27 -13.02 -5.97 -13.62
N ILE A 28 -12.49 -7.19 -13.63
CA ILE A 28 -12.81 -8.23 -14.60
C ILE A 28 -14.01 -9.03 -14.10
N GLU A 29 -15.09 -9.07 -14.89
CA GLU A 29 -16.36 -9.71 -14.51
C GLU A 29 -16.19 -11.19 -14.10
N ASP A 30 -15.37 -11.95 -14.82
CA ASP A 30 -15.09 -13.35 -14.50
C ASP A 30 -14.40 -13.52 -13.14
N VAL A 31 -13.50 -12.59 -12.80
CA VAL A 31 -12.78 -12.59 -11.52
C VAL A 31 -13.70 -12.18 -10.39
N VAL A 32 -14.59 -11.20 -10.60
CA VAL A 32 -15.63 -10.83 -9.63
C VAL A 32 -16.57 -11.99 -9.38
N SER A 33 -16.95 -12.71 -10.43
CA SER A 33 -17.81 -13.90 -10.34
C SER A 33 -17.12 -15.03 -9.57
N ALA A 34 -15.82 -15.26 -9.83
CA ALA A 34 -15.02 -16.22 -9.07
C ALA A 34 -14.86 -15.80 -7.60
N PHE A 35 -14.66 -14.52 -7.34
CA PHE A 35 -14.58 -13.95 -6.00
C PHE A 35 -15.89 -14.13 -5.22
N ALA A 36 -17.03 -13.86 -5.86
CA ALA A 36 -18.35 -14.01 -5.26
C ALA A 36 -18.67 -15.48 -4.89
N ASN A 37 -18.05 -16.44 -5.58
CA ASN A 37 -18.17 -17.87 -5.29
C ASN A 37 -17.23 -18.36 -4.17
N LEU A 38 -16.31 -17.52 -3.67
CA LEU A 38 -15.49 -17.86 -2.52
C LEU A 38 -16.35 -17.88 -1.25
N SER A 39 -15.89 -18.60 -0.22
CA SER A 39 -16.53 -18.53 1.09
C SER A 39 -16.48 -17.09 1.64
N PRO A 40 -17.47 -16.65 2.44
CA PRO A 40 -17.47 -15.32 3.02
C PRO A 40 -16.19 -15.00 3.81
N LEU A 41 -15.61 -16.00 4.48
CA LEU A 41 -14.34 -15.85 5.20
C LEU A 41 -13.18 -15.53 4.25
N ALA A 42 -13.11 -16.19 3.09
CA ALA A 42 -12.09 -15.94 2.09
C ALA A 42 -12.25 -14.57 1.43
N GLN A 43 -13.50 -14.14 1.18
CA GLN A 43 -13.80 -12.80 0.67
C GLN A 43 -13.33 -11.72 1.67
N VAL A 44 -13.65 -11.88 2.95
CA VAL A 44 -13.22 -10.97 4.02
C VAL A 44 -11.69 -10.96 4.15
N ALA A 45 -11.02 -12.11 4.07
CA ALA A 45 -9.56 -12.17 4.14
C ALA A 45 -8.86 -11.42 2.98
N LEU A 46 -9.43 -11.50 1.77
CA LEU A 46 -8.95 -10.75 0.61
C LEU A 46 -9.12 -9.24 0.81
N PHE A 47 -10.28 -8.77 1.28
CA PHE A 47 -10.48 -7.35 1.58
C PHE A 47 -9.64 -6.86 2.76
N GLY A 48 -9.44 -7.69 3.79
CA GLY A 48 -8.54 -7.37 4.90
C GLY A 48 -7.08 -7.19 4.46
N THR A 49 -6.66 -7.95 3.45
CA THR A 49 -5.33 -7.77 2.84
C THR A 49 -5.22 -6.42 2.12
N PHE A 50 -6.28 -5.98 1.43
CA PHE A 50 -6.35 -4.64 0.85
C PHE A 50 -6.23 -3.54 1.90
N GLU A 51 -7.02 -3.66 2.97
CA GLU A 51 -7.05 -2.67 4.04
C GLU A 51 -5.69 -2.54 4.72
N SER A 52 -5.03 -3.66 5.06
CA SER A 52 -3.69 -3.65 5.64
C SER A 52 -2.67 -2.93 4.75
N GLY A 53 -2.67 -3.24 3.44
CA GLY A 53 -1.79 -2.58 2.47
C GLY A 53 -2.02 -1.06 2.41
N LEU A 54 -3.28 -0.61 2.41
CA LEU A 54 -3.62 0.82 2.41
C LEU A 54 -3.16 1.52 3.69
N VAL A 55 -3.27 0.88 4.85
CA VAL A 55 -2.80 1.41 6.14
C VAL A 55 -1.27 1.57 6.12
N GLU A 56 -0.54 0.62 5.55
CA GLU A 56 0.92 0.71 5.39
C GLU A 56 1.32 1.87 4.47
N VAL A 57 0.66 2.02 3.33
CA VAL A 57 0.88 3.15 2.39
C VAL A 57 0.60 4.49 3.08
N ARG A 58 -0.54 4.60 3.77
CA ARG A 58 -0.89 5.81 4.54
C ARG A 58 0.17 6.14 5.59
N THR A 59 0.66 5.13 6.30
CA THR A 59 1.68 5.31 7.33
C THR A 59 2.99 5.83 6.72
N ALA A 60 3.42 5.28 5.59
CA ALA A 60 4.61 5.76 4.88
C ALA A 60 4.46 7.21 4.40
N LEU A 61 3.30 7.56 3.81
CA LEU A 61 3.01 8.94 3.40
C LEU A 61 3.02 9.92 4.57
N LEU A 62 2.46 9.55 5.72
CA LEU A 62 2.49 10.37 6.93
C LEU A 62 3.92 10.54 7.47
N GLN A 63 4.76 9.51 7.39
CA GLN A 63 6.18 9.63 7.76
C GLN A 63 6.93 10.57 6.82
N MET A 64 6.67 10.51 5.50
CA MET A 64 7.27 11.43 4.54
C MET A 64 6.85 12.88 4.79
N ALA A 65 5.57 13.13 5.06
CA ALA A 65 5.07 14.46 5.37
C ALA A 65 5.79 15.05 6.61
N LYS A 66 5.90 14.25 7.69
CA LYS A 66 6.63 14.64 8.91
C LYS A 66 8.12 14.90 8.67
N ASN A 67 8.76 14.11 7.80
CA ASN A 67 10.17 14.28 7.45
C ASN A 67 10.40 15.48 6.50
N GLY A 68 9.38 15.91 5.76
CA GLY A 68 9.40 17.10 4.90
C GLY A 68 9.33 18.42 5.67
N ASP A 69 8.57 18.47 6.77
CA ASP A 69 8.39 19.66 7.61
C ASP A 69 9.64 20.01 8.45
N GLY A 70 10.56 19.06 8.66
CA GLY A 70 11.81 19.27 9.41
C GLY A 70 12.89 20.04 8.66
N ARG A 71 12.69 20.38 7.39
CA ARG A 71 13.65 21.15 6.58
C ARG A 71 13.31 22.64 6.56
N SER A 72 12.95 23.20 7.73
CA SER A 72 13.03 24.64 7.93
C SER A 72 14.50 25.04 7.99
N ILE A 73 14.90 25.74 6.95
CA ILE A 73 16.24 26.24 6.68
C ILE A 73 16.63 27.15 7.85
N SER A 74 17.45 26.66 8.79
CA SER A 74 18.19 27.57 9.67
C SER A 74 19.29 28.22 8.81
N ALA A 75 18.94 29.30 8.12
CA ALA A 75 19.93 30.21 7.59
C ALA A 75 20.67 30.84 8.79
N PRO A 76 22.01 30.74 8.87
CA PRO A 76 22.76 31.46 9.89
C PRO A 76 22.75 32.94 9.53
N PHE A 77 22.38 33.78 10.51
CA PHE A 77 22.70 35.20 10.51
C PHE A 77 24.21 35.42 10.61
#